data_AF-A0AAW4BZH9-F1
#
_entry.id   AF-A0AAW4BZH9-F1
#
_cell.length_a   1.000
_cell.length_b   1.000
_cell.length_c   1.000
_cell.angle_alpha   90.00
_cell.angle_beta   90.00
_cell.angle_gamma   90.00
#
_symmetry.space_group_name_H-M   'P 1'
#
loop_
_entity.id
_entity.type
_entity.pdbx_description
1 polymer ?
#
loop_
_entity_poly.entity_id
_entity_poly.type
_entity_poly.pdbx_seq_one_letter_code
_entity_poly.pdbx_strand_id
1 'polypeptide(L)'
;MPESKQAAPWCPVECPITGRKFFMWIERADGRQVPTYGGPYDSFTLAERDEAGTFWCERFDHDEGVWSDGFHIDLRLVDNQREDFEFGLMDQLQGELQALRPDAERYRWLRNPDDQEDLGSEYNMPPIICGYAEHEDILANAALDRAIDQGMEALKS
;
A
#
# COMPACT_ATOMS: atom_id res chain seq x y z
N MET A 1 27.50 -18.54 40.92
CA MET A 1 27.12 -17.57 39.86
C MET A 1 26.23 -18.34 38.90
N PRO A 2 24.98 -17.93 38.62
CA PRO A 2 24.24 -18.58 37.55
C PRO A 2 24.91 -18.20 36.23
N GLU A 3 25.27 -19.19 35.42
CA GLU A 3 25.75 -18.96 34.06
C GLU A 3 24.65 -18.22 33.29
N SER A 4 24.95 -17.01 32.83
CA SER A 4 24.08 -16.32 31.89
C SER A 4 24.02 -17.17 30.63
N LYS A 5 22.84 -17.71 30.35
CA LYS A 5 22.55 -18.46 29.14
C LYS A 5 22.72 -17.50 27.96
N GLN A 6 23.93 -17.42 27.41
CA GLN A 6 24.20 -16.58 26.23
C GLN A 6 23.24 -17.01 25.13
N ALA A 7 22.46 -16.06 24.62
CA ALA A 7 21.64 -16.30 23.45
C ALA A 7 22.56 -16.75 22.31
N ALA A 8 22.15 -17.81 21.59
CA ALA A 8 22.90 -18.26 20.44
C ALA A 8 23.08 -17.10 19.44
N PRO A 9 24.25 -16.97 18.79
CA PRO A 9 24.48 -15.95 17.77
C PRO A 9 23.37 -15.98 16.71
N TRP A 10 22.84 -14.81 16.35
CA TRP A 10 21.78 -14.71 15.35
C TRP A 10 22.30 -15.17 13.98
N CYS A 11 21.64 -16.18 13.40
CA CYS A 11 22.01 -16.78 12.13
C CYS A 11 20.74 -17.25 11.40
N PRO A 12 20.06 -16.37 10.64
CA PRO A 12 18.95 -16.78 9.81
C PRO A 12 19.40 -17.78 8.73
N VAL A 13 18.46 -18.59 8.23
CA VAL A 13 18.75 -19.57 7.16
C VAL A 13 18.99 -18.88 5.82
N GLU A 14 18.36 -17.72 5.62
CA GLU A 14 18.52 -16.87 4.43
C GLU A 14 18.70 -15.41 4.88
N CYS A 15 19.53 -14.66 4.16
CA CYS A 15 19.71 -13.23 4.39
C CYS A 15 18.39 -12.50 4.12
N PRO A 16 17.81 -11.78 5.10
CA PRO A 16 16.50 -11.14 4.93
C PRO A 16 16.44 -10.08 3.82
N ILE A 17 17.58 -9.49 3.46
CA ILE A 17 17.68 -8.42 2.45
C ILE A 17 17.99 -8.98 1.08
N THR A 18 18.91 -9.94 0.98
CA THR A 18 19.42 -10.43 -0.31
C THR A 18 18.85 -11.79 -0.74
N GLY A 19 18.17 -12.51 0.16
CA GLY A 19 17.67 -13.87 -0.07
C GLY A 19 18.78 -14.94 -0.21
N ARG A 20 20.05 -14.58 -0.04
CA ARG A 20 21.16 -15.53 -0.11
C ARG A 20 21.06 -16.54 1.03
N LYS A 21 21.28 -17.81 0.73
CA LYS A 21 21.26 -18.89 1.73
C LYS A 21 22.51 -18.88 2.58
N PHE A 22 22.35 -19.23 3.86
CA PHE A 22 23.46 -19.49 4.75
C PHE A 22 24.38 -20.54 4.12
N PHE A 23 25.68 -20.27 4.15
CA PHE A 23 26.71 -21.15 3.62
C PHE A 23 27.57 -21.72 4.75
N MET A 24 28.31 -20.85 5.45
CA MET A 24 29.16 -21.26 6.57
C MET A 24 29.53 -20.09 7.49
N TRP A 25 30.16 -20.42 8.62
CA TRP A 25 30.80 -19.45 9.49
C TRP A 25 32.24 -19.22 9.05
N ILE A 26 32.66 -17.96 8.97
CA ILE A 26 34.02 -17.56 8.59
C ILE A 26 34.56 -16.60 9.65
N GLU A 27 35.83 -16.74 9.99
CA GLU A 27 36.51 -15.85 10.93
C GLU A 27 36.94 -14.55 10.25
N ARG A 28 36.65 -13.41 10.87
CA ARG A 28 37.15 -12.10 10.45
C ARG A 28 38.54 -11.84 11.02
N ALA A 29 39.22 -10.81 10.49
CA ALA A 29 40.54 -10.41 10.94
C ALA A 29 40.61 -10.03 12.44
N ASP A 30 39.48 -9.73 13.06
CA ASP A 30 39.35 -9.46 14.50
C ASP A 30 39.15 -10.73 15.36
N GLY A 31 39.18 -11.92 14.75
CA GLY A 31 38.99 -13.22 15.40
C GLY A 31 37.53 -13.58 15.67
N ARG A 32 36.55 -12.79 15.19
CA ARG A 32 35.12 -13.09 15.37
C ARG A 32 34.61 -13.99 14.27
N GLN A 33 33.83 -14.99 14.66
CA GLN A 33 33.09 -15.83 13.74
C GLN A 33 31.82 -15.11 13.28
N VAL A 34 31.64 -14.96 11.97
CA VAL A 34 30.45 -14.35 11.36
C VAL A 34 29.74 -15.33 10.44
N PRO A 35 28.40 -15.34 10.41
CA PRO A 35 27.66 -16.18 9.47
C PRO A 35 27.75 -15.55 8.09
N THR A 36 28.00 -16.38 7.08
CA THR A 36 28.12 -15.93 5.70
C THR A 36 27.12 -16.62 4.78
N TYR A 37 26.71 -15.92 3.73
CA TYR A 37 25.59 -16.26 2.86
C TYR A 37 26.03 -16.17 1.40
N GLY A 38 25.58 -17.08 0.55
CA GLY A 38 25.98 -17.14 -0.85
C GLY A 38 26.39 -18.55 -1.26
N GLY A 39 27.64 -18.71 -1.69
CA GLY A 39 28.14 -19.97 -2.23
C GLY A 39 29.65 -20.13 -2.16
N PRO A 40 30.20 -21.15 -2.84
CA PRO A 40 31.58 -21.59 -2.69
C PRO A 40 32.62 -20.67 -3.34
N TYR A 41 32.21 -19.72 -4.19
CA TYR A 41 33.12 -18.74 -4.81
C TYR A 41 33.18 -17.47 -3.97
N ASP A 42 32.01 -16.92 -3.65
CA ASP A 42 31.85 -15.71 -2.86
C ASP A 42 30.84 -15.93 -1.76
N SER A 43 31.23 -15.54 -0.55
CA SER A 43 30.37 -15.54 0.63
C SER A 43 30.27 -14.13 1.19
N PHE A 44 29.08 -13.75 1.64
CA PHE A 44 28.80 -12.39 2.08
C PHE A 44 28.30 -12.38 3.51
N THR A 45 28.63 -11.35 4.30
CA THR A 45 27.97 -11.15 5.61
C THR A 45 26.49 -10.80 5.43
N LEU A 46 25.74 -10.77 6.53
CA LEU A 46 24.40 -10.20 6.50
C LEU A 46 24.46 -8.75 6.01
N ALA A 47 23.50 -8.40 5.16
CA ALA A 47 23.38 -7.02 4.70
C ALA A 47 23.02 -6.10 5.87
N GLU A 48 23.82 -5.06 6.06
CA GLU A 48 23.61 -4.02 7.05
C GLU A 48 23.11 -2.75 6.36
N ARG A 49 22.21 -2.04 7.04
CA ARG A 49 21.66 -0.77 6.54
C ARG A 49 22.53 0.38 7.02
N ASP A 50 22.89 1.28 6.11
CA ASP A 50 23.60 2.51 6.46
C ASP A 50 22.65 3.65 6.87
N GLU A 51 23.22 4.82 7.18
CA GLU A 51 22.48 6.03 7.53
C GLU A 51 21.65 6.59 6.36
N ALA A 52 22.13 6.43 5.13
CA ALA A 52 21.45 6.86 3.90
C ALA A 52 20.28 5.93 3.50
N GLY A 53 20.15 4.78 4.16
CA GLY A 53 19.17 3.75 3.85
C GLY A 53 19.51 2.87 2.65
N THR A 54 20.78 2.82 2.28
CA THR A 54 21.33 1.79 1.41
C THR A 54 21.79 0.60 2.24
N PHE A 55 22.05 -0.52 1.57
CA PHE A 55 22.53 -1.73 2.22
C PHE A 55 23.93 -2.07 1.73
N TRP A 56 24.74 -2.65 2.60
CA TRP A 56 26.07 -3.12 2.26
C TRP A 56 26.37 -4.43 2.99
N CYS A 57 27.33 -5.20 2.48
CA CYS A 57 27.82 -6.42 3.11
C CYS A 57 29.29 -6.62 2.79
N GLU A 58 30.02 -7.33 3.62
CA GLU A 58 31.42 -7.67 3.36
C GLU A 58 31.48 -8.95 2.53
N ARG A 59 32.42 -9.01 1.58
CA ARG A 59 32.65 -10.19 0.74
C ARG A 59 33.86 -10.96 1.25
N PHE A 60 33.73 -12.26 1.39
CA PHE A 60 34.83 -13.18 1.51
C PHE A 60 35.03 -13.88 0.18
N ASP A 61 36.20 -13.66 -0.41
CA ASP A 61 36.65 -14.29 -1.65
C ASP A 61 37.31 -15.63 -1.30
N HIS A 62 36.72 -16.74 -1.74
CA HIS A 62 37.24 -18.08 -1.41
C HIS A 62 38.47 -18.46 -2.24
N ASP A 63 38.67 -17.83 -3.40
CA ASP A 63 39.84 -18.11 -4.25
C ASP A 63 41.08 -17.44 -3.65
N GLU A 64 40.94 -16.23 -3.14
CA GLU A 64 42.02 -15.48 -2.48
C GLU A 64 42.12 -15.73 -0.97
N GLY A 65 41.05 -16.26 -0.35
CA GLY A 65 40.96 -16.49 1.10
C GLY A 65 40.96 -15.20 1.91
N VAL A 66 40.43 -14.11 1.35
CA VAL A 66 40.53 -12.76 1.91
C VAL A 66 39.17 -12.08 2.04
N TRP A 67 39.03 -11.29 3.09
CA TRP A 67 37.92 -10.36 3.24
C TRP A 67 38.15 -9.12 2.38
N SER A 68 37.13 -8.70 1.65
CA SER A 68 37.09 -7.48 0.88
C SER A 68 36.12 -6.49 1.53
N ASP A 69 36.48 -5.21 1.49
CA ASP A 69 35.66 -4.13 2.02
C ASP A 69 34.30 -4.05 1.32
N GLY A 70 33.34 -3.46 2.04
CA GLY A 70 31.90 -3.51 1.76
C GLY A 70 31.47 -3.43 0.29
N PHE A 71 30.78 -4.48 -0.15
CA PHE A 71 29.98 -4.48 -1.37
C PHE A 71 28.67 -3.75 -1.10
N HIS A 72 28.49 -2.59 -1.74
CA HIS A 72 27.21 -1.89 -1.74
C HIS A 72 26.17 -2.65 -2.54
N ILE A 73 25.00 -2.84 -1.92
CA ILE A 73 23.85 -3.47 -2.53
C ILE A 73 22.95 -2.33 -3.01
N ASP A 74 22.80 -2.18 -4.33
CA ASP A 74 21.91 -1.20 -4.98
C ASP A 74 20.41 -1.57 -4.82
N LEU A 75 20.03 -1.99 -3.62
CA LEU A 75 18.64 -2.15 -3.20
C LEU A 75 18.30 -0.96 -2.32
N ARG A 76 17.30 -0.19 -2.74
CA ARG A 76 16.70 0.86 -1.92
C ARG A 76 15.39 0.33 -1.37
N LEU A 77 15.15 0.54 -0.08
CA LEU A 77 13.84 0.30 0.50
C LEU A 77 12.84 1.26 -0.17
N VAL A 78 11.98 0.75 -1.03
CA VAL A 78 10.80 1.49 -1.53
C VAL A 78 9.73 1.30 -0.47
N ASP A 79 9.58 2.31 0.36
CA ASP A 79 8.52 2.34 1.34
C ASP A 79 7.20 2.64 0.62
N ASN A 80 6.48 1.58 0.23
CA ASN A 80 5.12 1.69 -0.30
C ASN A 80 4.12 2.13 0.79
N GLN A 81 4.56 2.41 2.02
CA GLN A 81 3.72 3.02 3.07
C GLN A 81 3.73 4.55 3.03
N ARG A 82 4.41 5.18 2.07
CA ARG A 82 4.15 6.60 1.84
C ARG A 82 2.77 6.76 1.18
N GLU A 83 1.92 7.47 1.89
CA GLU A 83 0.60 7.98 1.47
C GLU A 83 0.68 8.94 0.26
N ASP A 84 1.86 9.12 -0.36
CA ASP A 84 2.09 10.07 -1.46
C ASP A 84 1.61 9.55 -2.83
N PHE A 85 1.32 8.26 -2.97
CA PHE A 85 0.62 7.71 -4.15
C PHE A 85 -0.91 7.92 -4.11
N GLU A 86 -1.49 8.25 -2.96
CA GLU A 86 -2.94 8.44 -2.82
C GLU A 86 -3.38 9.89 -3.08
N PHE A 87 -2.49 10.87 -3.01
CA PHE A 87 -2.86 12.29 -3.15
C PHE A 87 -3.49 12.62 -4.52
N GLY A 88 -2.89 12.15 -5.61
CA GLY A 88 -3.41 12.41 -6.96
C GLY A 88 -4.73 11.69 -7.24
N LEU A 89 -4.87 10.46 -6.74
CA LEU A 89 -6.09 9.67 -6.92
C LEU A 89 -7.23 10.18 -6.04
N MET A 90 -6.95 10.57 -4.79
CA MET A 90 -7.95 11.13 -3.88
C MET A 90 -8.45 12.49 -4.33
N ASP A 91 -7.56 13.38 -4.79
CA ASP A 91 -7.98 14.67 -5.34
C ASP A 91 -8.84 14.50 -6.60
N GLN A 92 -8.48 13.55 -7.47
CA GLN A 92 -9.29 13.23 -8.64
C GLN A 92 -10.67 12.66 -8.25
N LEU A 93 -10.71 11.69 -7.34
CA LEU A 93 -11.97 11.09 -6.86
C LEU A 93 -12.86 12.13 -6.17
N GLN A 94 -12.27 13.03 -5.38
CA GLN A 94 -12.98 14.13 -4.74
C GLN A 94 -13.52 15.13 -5.76
N GLY A 95 -12.75 15.45 -6.80
CA GLY A 95 -13.20 16.29 -7.91
C GLY A 95 -14.39 15.69 -8.66
N GLU A 96 -14.35 14.40 -8.95
CA GLU A 96 -15.45 13.67 -9.60
C GLU A 96 -16.70 13.63 -8.71
N LEU A 97 -16.55 13.38 -7.40
CA LEU A 97 -17.66 13.41 -6.44
C LEU A 97 -18.28 14.80 -6.33
N GLN A 98 -17.48 15.87 -6.31
CA GLN A 98 -17.97 17.24 -6.27
C GLN A 98 -18.72 17.61 -7.57
N ALA A 99 -18.23 17.15 -8.72
CA ALA A 99 -18.88 17.39 -10.01
C ALA A 99 -20.24 16.68 -10.12
N LEU A 100 -20.38 15.47 -9.54
CA LEU A 100 -21.61 14.68 -9.57
C LEU A 100 -22.63 15.08 -8.50
N ARG A 101 -22.22 15.83 -7.45
CA ARG A 101 -23.10 16.20 -6.33
C ARG A 101 -24.36 17.00 -6.75
N PRO A 102 -24.27 18.01 -7.63
CA PRO A 102 -25.44 18.77 -8.06
C PRO A 102 -26.48 17.91 -8.80
N ASP A 103 -26.03 16.97 -9.62
CA ASP A 103 -26.92 16.05 -10.33
C ASP A 103 -27.60 15.08 -9.36
N ALA A 104 -26.87 14.54 -8.37
CA ALA A 104 -27.43 13.69 -7.32
C ALA A 104 -28.46 14.43 -6.45
N GLU A 105 -28.21 15.69 -6.09
CA GLU A 105 -29.16 16.55 -5.37
C GLU A 105 -30.42 16.81 -6.23
N ARG A 106 -30.25 17.04 -7.53
CA ARG A 106 -31.37 17.22 -8.48
C ARG A 106 -32.22 15.95 -8.63
N TYR A 107 -31.61 14.78 -8.72
CA TYR A 107 -32.35 13.51 -8.76
C TYR A 107 -33.05 13.23 -7.42
N ARG A 108 -32.45 13.58 -6.29
CA ARG A 108 -33.09 13.50 -4.97
C ARG A 108 -34.32 14.40 -4.88
N TRP A 109 -34.24 15.62 -5.44
CA TRP A 109 -35.39 16.54 -5.55
C TRP A 109 -36.53 15.94 -6.40
N LEU A 110 -36.21 15.30 -7.54
CA LEU A 110 -37.20 14.63 -8.39
C LEU A 110 -37.86 13.43 -7.70
N ARG A 111 -37.11 12.68 -6.88
CA ARG A 111 -37.58 11.45 -6.22
C ARG A 111 -38.39 11.71 -4.95
N ASN A 112 -38.13 12.81 -4.23
CA ASN A 112 -38.86 13.17 -3.02
C ASN A 112 -38.97 14.71 -2.85
N PRO A 113 -39.93 15.35 -3.54
CA PRO A 113 -40.11 16.80 -3.49
C PRO A 113 -40.74 17.29 -2.17
N ASP A 114 -41.45 16.42 -1.44
CA ASP A 114 -42.22 16.77 -0.25
C ASP A 114 -41.38 16.78 1.05
N ASP A 115 -40.16 16.24 1.01
CA ASP A 115 -39.26 16.08 2.17
C ASP A 115 -38.07 17.07 2.12
N GLN A 116 -38.28 18.23 1.49
CA GLN A 116 -37.27 19.29 1.37
C GLN A 116 -37.41 20.29 2.55
N GLU A 117 -36.29 20.76 3.09
CA GLU A 117 -36.31 21.91 4.00
C GLU A 117 -36.80 23.17 3.25
N ASP A 118 -37.79 23.86 3.80
CA ASP A 118 -38.35 25.09 3.22
C ASP A 118 -37.32 26.23 3.33
N LEU A 119 -36.51 26.41 2.28
CA LEU A 119 -35.47 27.45 2.21
C LEU A 119 -36.00 28.84 1.82
N GLY A 120 -37.31 29.06 1.81
CA GLY A 120 -37.90 30.37 1.52
C GLY A 120 -38.10 30.62 0.01
N SER A 121 -39.23 31.27 -0.29
CA SER A 121 -39.98 31.12 -1.54
C SER A 121 -39.50 31.92 -2.76
N GLU A 122 -38.22 31.91 -3.13
CA GLU A 122 -37.82 32.48 -4.45
C GLU A 122 -36.95 31.57 -5.34
N TYR A 123 -36.41 30.47 -4.81
CA TYR A 123 -35.55 29.54 -5.58
C TYR A 123 -35.88 28.06 -5.40
N ASN A 124 -37.11 27.68 -5.02
CA ASN A 124 -37.43 26.27 -4.77
C ASN A 124 -37.76 25.43 -6.03
N MET A 125 -37.35 25.87 -7.22
CA MET A 125 -37.44 25.06 -8.44
C MET A 125 -36.17 25.22 -9.29
N PRO A 126 -35.32 24.19 -9.42
CA PRO A 126 -34.26 24.21 -10.42
C PRO A 126 -34.89 24.27 -11.82
N PRO A 127 -34.25 24.92 -12.81
CA PRO A 127 -34.78 25.02 -14.17
C PRO A 127 -35.01 23.62 -14.76
N ILE A 128 -36.27 23.27 -14.96
CA ILE A 128 -36.67 22.00 -15.58
C ILE A 128 -36.35 22.10 -17.07
N ILE A 129 -35.34 21.37 -17.54
CA ILE A 129 -35.23 21.04 -18.96
C ILE A 129 -36.33 20.02 -19.23
N CYS A 130 -37.46 20.47 -19.80
CA CYS A 130 -38.52 19.59 -20.26
C CYS A 130 -38.08 18.92 -21.57
N GLY A 131 -37.27 17.87 -21.46
CA GLY A 131 -37.03 16.91 -22.53
C GLY A 131 -38.14 15.87 -22.50
N TYR A 132 -38.70 15.54 -23.67
CA TYR A 132 -39.68 14.47 -23.83
C TYR A 132 -39.05 13.13 -23.42
N ALA A 133 -39.24 12.71 -22.17
CA ALA A 133 -38.91 11.37 -21.73
C ALA A 133 -40.02 10.43 -22.23
N GLU A 134 -39.71 9.66 -23.27
CA GLU A 134 -40.60 8.62 -23.75
C GLU A 134 -40.81 7.56 -22.67
N HIS A 135 -42.00 6.98 -22.64
CA HIS A 135 -42.60 6.18 -21.55
C HIS A 135 -41.78 4.97 -21.03
N GLU A 136 -40.61 4.66 -21.60
CA GLU A 136 -39.78 3.51 -21.25
C GLU A 136 -38.84 3.77 -20.05
N ASP A 137 -38.42 5.02 -19.81
CA ASP A 137 -37.43 5.36 -18.76
C ASP A 137 -37.97 5.24 -17.32
N ILE A 138 -39.28 5.36 -17.13
CA ILE A 138 -39.91 5.30 -15.80
C ILE A 138 -39.84 3.88 -15.21
N LEU A 139 -39.93 2.85 -16.07
CA LEU A 139 -39.90 1.45 -15.62
C LEU A 139 -38.49 0.97 -15.24
N ALA A 140 -37.45 1.51 -15.90
CA ALA A 140 -36.06 1.21 -15.56
C ALA A 140 -35.68 1.74 -14.17
N ASN A 141 -36.17 2.93 -13.80
CA ASN A 141 -35.90 3.54 -12.50
C ASN A 141 -36.51 2.75 -11.34
N ALA A 142 -37.70 2.18 -11.49
CA ALA A 142 -38.33 1.37 -10.43
C ALA A 142 -37.57 0.06 -10.14
N ALA A 143 -36.89 -0.51 -11.14
CA ALA A 143 -36.05 -1.69 -10.95
C ALA A 143 -34.72 -1.34 -10.27
N LEU A 144 -34.10 -0.24 -10.67
CA LEU A 144 -32.87 0.27 -10.07
C LEU A 144 -33.06 0.66 -8.61
N ASP A 145 -34.16 1.34 -8.29
CA ASP A 145 -34.53 1.74 -6.93
C ASP A 145 -34.65 0.52 -6.00
N ARG A 146 -35.32 -0.55 -6.45
CA ARG A 146 -35.44 -1.80 -5.67
C ARG A 146 -34.09 -2.48 -5.43
N ALA A 147 -33.18 -2.44 -6.41
CA ALA A 147 -31.86 -3.03 -6.27
C ALA A 147 -30.99 -2.25 -5.26
N ILE A 148 -31.10 -0.92 -5.26
CA ILE A 148 -30.41 -0.06 -4.29
C ILE A 148 -30.93 -0.33 -2.87
N ASP A 149 -32.26 -0.39 -2.68
CA ASP A 149 -32.85 -0.64 -1.36
C ASP A 149 -32.41 -2.00 -0.80
N GLN A 150 -32.42 -3.05 -1.63
CA GLN A 150 -31.93 -4.38 -1.27
C GLN A 150 -30.44 -4.39 -0.88
N GLY A 151 -29.59 -3.67 -1.62
CA GLY A 151 -28.17 -3.53 -1.30
C GLY A 151 -27.93 -2.81 0.02
N MET A 152 -28.67 -1.71 0.26
CA MET A 152 -28.58 -0.94 1.50
C MET A 152 -29.05 -1.73 2.73
N GLU A 153 -30.00 -2.65 2.56
CA GLU A 153 -30.49 -3.52 3.63
C GLU A 153 -29.52 -4.67 3.92
N ALA A 154 -28.88 -5.24 2.89
CA ALA A 154 -27.83 -6.24 3.04
C ALA A 154 -26.59 -5.71 3.76
N LEU A 155 -26.27 -4.42 3.62
CA LEU A 155 -25.16 -3.74 4.31
C LEU A 155 -25.42 -3.46 5.80
N LYS A 156 -26.68 -3.58 6.26
CA LYS A 156 -27.06 -3.39 7.68
C LYS A 156 -27.08 -4.70 8.47
N SER A 157 -26.92 -5.84 7.80
CA SER A 157 -26.78 -7.18 8.38
C SER A 157 -25.33 -7.51 8.73
#